data_AF-A0A956HA08-F1
#
_entry.id   AF-A0A956HA08-F1
#
_cell.length_a   1.000
_cell.length_b   1.000
_cell.length_c   1.000
_cell.angle_alpha   90.00
_cell.angle_beta   90.00
_cell.angle_gamma   90.00
#
_symmetry.space_group_name_H-M   'P 1'
#
loop_
_entity.id
_entity.type
_entity.pdbx_description
1 polymer ?
#
loop_
_entity_poly.entity_id
_entity_poly.type
_entity_poly.pdbx_seq_one_letter_code
_entity_poly.pdbx_strand_id
1 'polypeptide(L)'
;MGFSTSRTPIHKGIDGEFVPGTFADERELFALGKAVVDGGGVMFQMTGNHVDMLEEYPWMRRLAEQIGCSVSFNLLQTDQKPDLWRPMLEHLDEAERVGLPIYAQVAGRPNGILMTWAGTAVPFLPYPSYMPLHHLPFAQRLEKLRDPALRAKVIGEKPFSFGEFE
;
A
#
# COMPACT_ATOMS: atom_id res chain seq x y z
N MET A 1 -13.67 16.80 -11.25
CA MET A 1 -13.01 15.62 -11.84
C MET A 1 -11.55 15.59 -11.39
N GLY A 2 -10.95 14.42 -11.26
CA GLY A 2 -9.56 14.24 -10.84
C GLY A 2 -8.99 12.93 -11.37
N PHE A 3 -7.71 12.69 -11.11
CA PHE A 3 -6.99 11.48 -11.48
C PHE A 3 -6.33 10.84 -10.25
N SER A 4 -6.18 9.52 -10.24
CA SER A 4 -5.47 8.81 -9.18
C SER A 4 -4.45 7.84 -9.76
N THR A 5 -3.24 7.84 -9.19
CA THR A 5 -2.20 6.84 -9.46
C THR A 5 -1.88 6.04 -8.20
N SER A 6 -1.27 4.86 -8.37
CA SER A 6 -0.83 4.00 -7.27
C SER A 6 0.65 3.68 -7.40
N ARG A 7 1.44 4.02 -6.39
CA ARG A 7 2.86 3.70 -6.18
C ARG A 7 3.08 2.68 -5.06
N THR A 8 2.04 1.92 -4.73
CA THR A 8 2.08 0.90 -3.68
C THR A 8 2.58 -0.44 -4.25
N PRO A 9 3.71 -1.00 -3.75
CA PRO A 9 4.34 -2.20 -4.33
C PRO A 9 3.53 -3.50 -4.14
N ILE A 10 2.50 -3.48 -3.30
CA ILE A 10 1.60 -4.63 -3.10
C ILE A 10 0.36 -4.59 -4.00
N HIS A 11 0.14 -3.51 -4.77
CA HIS A 11 -1.00 -3.41 -5.67
C HIS A 11 -0.70 -4.14 -6.99
N LYS A 12 -1.16 -5.39 -7.07
CA LYS A 12 -1.02 -6.26 -8.24
C LYS A 12 -2.36 -6.77 -8.73
N GLY A 13 -2.47 -6.95 -10.04
CA GLY A 13 -3.56 -7.66 -10.69
C GLY A 13 -3.56 -9.16 -10.36
N ILE A 14 -4.61 -9.86 -10.78
CA ILE A 14 -4.72 -11.32 -10.61
C ILE A 14 -3.62 -12.08 -11.38
N ASP A 15 -3.10 -11.46 -12.44
CA ASP A 15 -1.96 -11.91 -13.24
C ASP A 15 -0.60 -11.66 -12.57
N GLY A 16 -0.58 -10.95 -11.43
CA GLY A 16 0.63 -10.61 -10.70
C GLY A 16 1.34 -9.36 -11.20
N GLU A 17 0.82 -8.72 -12.25
CA GLU A 17 1.36 -7.47 -12.79
C GLU A 17 1.00 -6.30 -11.90
N PHE A 18 1.89 -5.31 -11.81
CA PHE A 18 1.63 -4.11 -11.01
C PHE A 18 0.53 -3.27 -11.66
N VAL A 19 -0.27 -2.60 -10.83
CA VAL A 19 -1.28 -1.69 -11.35
C VAL A 19 -0.63 -0.55 -12.16
N PRO A 20 -1.25 -0.09 -13.26
CA PRO A 20 -0.75 1.04 -14.03
C PRO A 20 -0.50 2.25 -13.13
N GLY A 21 0.66 2.89 -13.28
CA GLY A 21 1.09 4.01 -12.45
C GLY A 21 2.12 3.68 -11.37
N THR A 22 2.32 2.40 -11.00
CA THR A 22 3.29 2.00 -9.94
C THR A 22 4.70 2.43 -10.23
N PHE A 23 5.10 2.37 -11.50
CA PHE A 23 6.42 2.80 -11.96
C PHE A 23 6.34 3.92 -12.98
N ALA A 24 5.22 4.65 -13.04
CA ALA A 24 5.11 5.81 -13.92
C ALA A 24 6.22 6.80 -13.56
N ASP A 25 6.94 7.26 -14.58
CA ASP A 25 7.96 8.27 -14.40
C ASP A 25 7.33 9.66 -14.27
N GLU A 26 8.12 10.64 -13.83
CA GLU A 26 7.63 11.99 -13.61
C GLU A 26 7.02 12.63 -14.88
N ARG A 27 7.54 12.32 -16.07
CA ARG A 27 7.00 12.87 -17.33
C ARG A 27 5.58 12.37 -17.56
N GLU A 28 5.33 11.09 -17.28
CA GLU A 28 3.98 10.51 -17.36
C GLU A 28 3.05 11.14 -16.32
N LEU A 29 3.50 11.26 -15.06
CA LEU A 29 2.70 11.88 -14.00
C LEU A 29 2.32 13.33 -14.33
N PHE A 30 3.26 14.10 -14.88
CA PHE A 30 3.03 15.50 -15.26
C PHE A 30 2.14 15.62 -16.49
N ALA A 31 2.27 14.73 -17.47
CA ALA A 31 1.37 14.68 -18.62
C ALA A 31 -0.06 14.39 -18.18
N LEU A 32 -0.24 13.45 -17.24
CA LEU A 32 -1.55 13.13 -16.65
C LEU A 32 -2.11 14.30 -15.85
N GLY A 33 -1.30 14.93 -14.99
CA GLY A 33 -1.70 16.12 -14.25
C GLY A 33 -2.13 17.26 -15.17
N LYS A 34 -1.37 17.51 -16.24
CA LYS A 34 -1.72 18.51 -17.24
C LYS A 34 -3.05 18.17 -17.94
N ALA A 35 -3.24 16.91 -18.33
CA ALA A 35 -4.48 16.47 -18.95
C ALA A 35 -5.70 16.65 -18.01
N VAL A 36 -5.52 16.43 -16.70
CA VAL A 36 -6.56 16.71 -15.70
C VAL A 36 -6.96 18.17 -15.72
N VAL A 37 -5.99 19.09 -15.65
CA VAL A 37 -6.26 20.54 -15.63
C VAL A 37 -6.84 21.03 -16.96
N ASP A 38 -6.27 20.61 -18.09
CA ASP A 38 -6.76 20.96 -19.43
C ASP A 38 -8.22 20.47 -19.62
N GLY A 39 -8.60 19.37 -18.97
CA GLY A 39 -9.96 18.84 -18.93
C GLY A 39 -10.89 19.49 -17.89
N GLY A 40 -10.45 20.54 -17.17
CA GLY A 40 -11.23 21.22 -16.13
C GLY A 40 -11.30 20.47 -14.79
N GLY A 41 -10.46 19.45 -14.60
CA GLY A 41 -10.25 18.78 -13.31
C GLY A 41 -9.32 19.58 -12.39
N VAL A 42 -9.31 19.21 -11.11
CA VAL A 42 -8.61 20.00 -10.06
C VAL A 42 -7.76 19.17 -9.11
N MET A 43 -7.82 17.84 -9.18
CA MET A 43 -7.23 16.96 -8.18
C MET A 43 -6.37 15.88 -8.83
N PHE A 44 -5.15 15.73 -8.33
CA PHE A 44 -4.27 14.60 -8.60
C PHE A 44 -4.02 13.83 -7.31
N GLN A 45 -4.38 12.56 -7.31
CA GLN A 45 -4.27 11.70 -6.14
C GLN A 45 -3.17 10.66 -6.34
N MET A 46 -2.41 10.37 -5.29
CA MET A 46 -1.46 9.26 -5.27
C MET A 46 -1.78 8.35 -4.09
N THR A 47 -1.84 7.04 -4.32
CA THR A 47 -1.71 6.08 -3.23
C THR A 47 -0.31 5.49 -3.18
N GLY A 48 0.30 5.42 -2.00
CA GLY A 48 1.66 4.91 -1.79
C GLY A 48 1.82 4.32 -0.40
N ASN A 49 2.59 3.25 -0.28
CA ASN A 49 2.88 2.60 0.99
C ASN A 49 4.27 1.96 0.94
N HIS A 50 5.31 2.78 1.02
CA HIS A 50 6.70 2.34 1.00
C HIS A 50 7.58 3.26 1.84
N VAL A 51 8.78 2.80 2.15
CA VAL A 51 9.74 3.52 3.00
C VAL A 51 10.30 4.80 2.36
N ASP A 52 10.11 4.96 1.06
CA ASP A 52 10.69 6.06 0.26
C ASP A 52 9.66 7.14 -0.07
N MET A 53 8.56 7.26 0.70
CA MET A 53 7.55 8.31 0.50
C MET A 53 8.13 9.74 0.52
N LEU A 54 9.25 9.97 1.20
CA LEU A 54 9.94 11.27 1.16
C LEU A 54 10.53 11.59 -0.23
N GLU A 55 10.87 10.57 -1.02
CA GLU A 55 11.35 10.74 -2.39
C GLU A 55 10.20 11.04 -3.37
N GLU A 56 8.97 10.69 -3.00
CA GLU A 56 7.76 11.01 -3.76
C GLU A 56 7.30 12.47 -3.55
N TYR A 57 7.62 13.09 -2.41
CA TYR A 57 7.18 14.46 -2.11
C TYR A 57 7.68 15.53 -3.10
N PRO A 58 8.96 15.55 -3.53
CA PRO A 58 9.47 16.56 -4.45
C PRO A 58 8.69 16.70 -5.76
N TRP A 59 8.29 15.58 -6.39
CA TRP A 59 7.52 15.68 -7.64
C TRP A 59 6.08 16.09 -7.38
N MET A 60 5.47 15.65 -6.27
CA MET A 60 4.12 16.09 -5.87
C MET A 60 4.08 17.61 -5.70
N ARG A 61 5.10 18.17 -5.04
CA ARG A 61 5.25 19.61 -4.88
C ARG A 61 5.39 20.33 -6.22
N ARG A 62 6.31 19.87 -7.09
CA ARG A 62 6.51 20.46 -8.43
C ARG A 62 5.24 20.37 -9.28
N LEU A 63 4.48 19.28 -9.17
CA LEU A 63 3.22 19.11 -9.88
C LEU A 63 2.20 20.17 -9.45
N ALA A 64 2.02 20.36 -8.14
CA ALA A 64 1.15 21.40 -7.60
C ALA A 64 1.59 22.81 -8.03
N GLU A 65 2.90 23.09 -7.99
CA GLU A 65 3.49 24.38 -8.38
C GLU A 65 3.35 24.69 -9.89
N GLN A 66 3.64 23.71 -10.76
CA GLN A 66 3.74 23.94 -12.20
C GLN A 66 2.42 23.74 -12.95
N ILE A 67 1.61 22.78 -12.51
CA ILE A 67 0.36 22.41 -13.19
C ILE A 67 -0.85 23.08 -12.56
N GLY A 68 -0.78 23.41 -11.26
CA GLY A 68 -1.85 24.12 -10.56
C GLY A 68 -3.03 23.23 -10.15
N CYS A 69 -2.88 21.91 -10.13
CA CYS A 69 -3.85 21.00 -9.52
C CYS A 69 -3.55 20.78 -8.02
N SER A 70 -4.59 20.58 -7.21
CA SER A 70 -4.44 20.08 -5.85
C SER A 70 -3.88 18.67 -5.86
N VAL A 71 -2.95 18.37 -4.96
CA VAL A 71 -2.36 17.04 -4.80
C VAL A 71 -2.86 16.42 -3.50
N SER A 72 -3.27 15.16 -3.54
CA SER A 72 -3.66 14.43 -2.34
C SER A 72 -3.02 13.05 -2.27
N PHE A 73 -2.54 12.66 -1.10
CA PHE A 73 -1.93 11.34 -0.90
C PHE A 73 -2.33 10.70 0.43
N ASN A 74 -2.29 9.38 0.53
CA ASN A 74 -2.50 8.70 1.81
C ASN A 74 -1.24 8.81 2.69
N LEU A 75 -1.42 9.28 3.92
CA LEU A 75 -0.38 9.28 4.94
C LEU A 75 -0.53 8.02 5.78
N LEU A 76 0.45 7.13 5.68
CA LEU A 76 0.49 5.87 6.41
C LEU A 76 1.75 5.80 7.27
N GLN A 77 1.62 5.13 8.41
CA GLN A 77 2.75 4.64 9.18
C GLN A 77 3.12 3.26 8.64
N THR A 78 4.35 3.11 8.16
CA THR A 78 4.90 1.81 7.75
C THR A 78 5.79 1.27 8.86
N ASP A 79 5.72 -0.03 9.14
CA ASP A 79 6.43 -0.65 10.26
C ASP A 79 7.96 -0.53 10.12
N GLN A 80 8.47 -0.54 8.89
CA GLN A 80 9.89 -0.40 8.58
C GLN A 80 10.45 1.00 8.88
N LYS A 81 9.62 2.04 8.82
CA LYS A 81 9.95 3.43 9.13
C LYS A 81 8.78 4.07 9.91
N PRO A 82 8.65 3.76 11.22
CA PRO A 82 7.47 4.11 12.01
C PRO A 82 7.27 5.62 12.22
N ASP A 83 8.35 6.41 12.07
CA ASP A 83 8.31 7.87 12.18
C ASP A 83 8.26 8.59 10.83
N LEU A 84 8.15 7.88 9.69
CA LEU A 84 8.13 8.48 8.34
C LEU A 84 7.03 9.51 8.14
N TRP A 85 5.91 9.37 8.85
CA TRP A 85 4.81 10.32 8.78
C TRP A 85 5.18 11.72 9.33
N ARG A 86 6.13 11.81 10.27
CA ARG A 86 6.53 13.10 10.88
C ARG A 86 7.16 14.05 9.85
N PRO A 87 8.24 13.69 9.13
CA PRO A 87 8.80 14.57 8.11
C PRO A 87 7.82 14.81 6.94
N MET A 88 6.91 13.88 6.64
CA MET A 88 5.84 14.15 5.68
C MET A 88 4.89 15.26 6.15
N LEU A 89 4.57 15.35 7.45
CA LEU A 89 3.80 16.47 8.00
C LEU A 89 4.59 17.78 7.96
N GLU A 90 5.89 17.76 8.25
CA GLU A 90 6.75 18.96 8.15
C GLU A 90 6.74 19.54 6.72
N HIS A 91 6.75 18.67 5.72
CA HIS A 91 6.61 19.06 4.31
C HIS A 91 5.24 19.66 3.98
N LEU A 92 4.16 19.14 4.57
CA LEU A 92 2.82 19.71 4.41
C LEU A 92 2.71 21.09 5.08
N ASP A 93 3.31 21.27 6.26
CA ASP A 93 3.40 22.59 6.92
C ASP A 93 4.16 23.59 6.05
N GLU A 94 5.22 23.14 5.37
CA GLU A 94 5.95 23.99 4.43
C GLU A 94 5.10 24.36 3.21
N ALA A 95 4.39 23.39 2.62
CA ALA A 95 3.49 23.61 1.48
C ALA A 95 2.38 24.62 1.84
N GLU A 96 1.80 24.50 3.03
CA GLU A 96 0.77 25.42 3.51
C GLU A 96 1.29 26.86 3.61
N ARG A 97 2.49 27.07 4.19
CA ARG A 97 3.11 28.39 4.32
C ARG A 97 3.33 29.09 2.98
N VAL A 98 3.57 28.34 1.91
CA VAL A 98 3.75 28.88 0.55
C VAL A 98 2.47 28.82 -0.30
N GLY A 99 1.33 28.42 0.29
CA GLY A 99 0.03 28.41 -0.36
C GLY A 99 -0.17 27.28 -1.37
N LEU A 100 0.56 26.17 -1.26
CA LEU A 100 0.43 25.03 -2.17
C LEU A 100 -0.67 24.05 -1.71
N PRO A 101 -1.58 23.63 -2.61
CA PRO A 101 -2.71 22.77 -2.26
C PRO A 101 -2.31 21.29 -2.21
N ILE A 102 -1.50 20.90 -1.22
CA ILE A 102 -1.07 19.51 -1.00
C ILE A 102 -1.68 18.97 0.29
N TYR A 103 -2.37 17.83 0.21
CA TYR A 103 -3.18 17.30 1.32
C TYR A 103 -2.90 15.82 1.61
N ALA A 104 -2.50 15.51 2.83
CA ALA A 104 -2.49 14.14 3.32
C ALA A 104 -3.90 13.65 3.70
N GLN A 105 -4.16 12.37 3.44
CA GLN A 105 -5.35 11.64 3.87
C GLN A 105 -4.95 10.61 4.93
N VAL A 106 -5.57 10.71 6.10
CA VAL A 106 -5.42 9.73 7.18
C VAL A 106 -6.69 8.90 7.26
N ALA A 107 -6.56 7.58 7.19
CA ALA A 107 -7.71 6.70 7.35
C ALA A 107 -8.20 6.73 8.80
N GLY A 108 -9.50 6.90 9.03
CA GLY A 108 -10.10 6.89 10.38
C GLY A 108 -10.07 5.52 11.07
N ARG A 109 -9.65 4.48 10.34
CA ARG A 109 -9.35 3.14 10.86
C ARG A 109 -8.16 2.57 10.09
N PRO A 110 -7.34 1.70 10.70
CA PRO A 110 -6.27 1.03 9.99
C PRO A 110 -6.82 0.14 8.85
N ASN A 111 -6.00 -0.01 7.81
CA ASN A 111 -6.18 -1.06 6.84
C ASN A 111 -5.88 -2.39 7.53
N GLY A 112 -6.84 -3.31 7.53
CA GLY A 112 -6.72 -4.61 8.17
C GLY A 112 -6.93 -5.73 7.15
N ILE A 113 -6.24 -6.85 7.37
CA ILE A 113 -6.43 -8.07 6.58
C ILE A 113 -7.39 -8.98 7.34
N LEU A 114 -8.45 -9.44 6.68
CA LEU A 114 -9.35 -10.44 7.26
C LEU A 114 -8.69 -11.82 7.17
N MET A 115 -8.16 -12.28 8.29
CA MET A 115 -7.52 -13.59 8.38
C MET A 115 -8.53 -14.65 8.84
N THR A 116 -8.75 -15.69 8.04
CA THR A 116 -9.68 -16.79 8.36
C THR A 116 -9.17 -18.10 7.79
N TRP A 117 -9.56 -19.23 8.39
CA TRP A 117 -9.14 -20.56 7.90
C TRP A 117 -9.60 -20.89 6.48
N ALA A 118 -10.72 -20.31 6.03
CA ALA A 118 -11.25 -20.49 4.69
C ALA A 118 -10.78 -19.39 3.71
N GLY A 119 -10.09 -18.37 4.20
CA GLY A 119 -9.60 -17.26 3.39
C GLY A 119 -8.29 -17.54 2.68
N THR A 120 -7.87 -16.58 1.87
CA THR A 120 -6.55 -16.54 1.22
C THR A 120 -5.45 -16.10 2.20
N ALA A 121 -5.80 -15.23 3.16
CA ALA A 121 -4.94 -14.87 4.28
C ALA A 121 -5.23 -15.77 5.48
N VAL A 122 -4.26 -16.61 5.85
CA VAL A 122 -4.32 -17.50 7.03
C VAL A 122 -3.11 -17.21 7.92
N PRO A 123 -3.26 -17.02 9.25
CA PRO A 123 -2.14 -16.68 10.13
C PRO A 123 -1.02 -17.74 10.14
N PHE A 124 -1.39 -18.99 9.83
CA PHE A 124 -0.45 -20.12 9.79
C PHE A 124 0.12 -20.40 8.39
N LEU A 125 -0.22 -19.59 7.37
CA LEU A 125 0.34 -19.75 6.02
C LEU A 125 1.89 -19.84 5.98
N PRO A 126 2.64 -19.03 6.76
CA PRO A 126 4.11 -19.13 6.77
C PRO A 126 4.65 -20.32 7.58
N TYR A 127 3.81 -21.20 8.13
CA TYR A 127 4.29 -22.31 8.96
C TYR A 127 4.57 -23.53 8.09
N PRO A 128 5.78 -24.13 8.16
CA PRO A 128 6.20 -25.23 7.29
C PRO A 128 5.24 -26.41 7.24
N SER A 129 4.65 -26.79 8.37
CA SER A 129 3.68 -27.90 8.41
C SER A 129 2.29 -27.53 7.92
N TYR A 130 1.91 -26.25 7.89
CA TYR A 130 0.60 -25.80 7.41
C TYR A 130 0.60 -25.42 5.93
N MET A 131 1.66 -24.79 5.42
CA MET A 131 1.73 -24.29 4.05
C MET A 131 1.33 -25.35 2.99
N PRO A 132 1.81 -26.61 3.07
CA PRO A 132 1.42 -27.66 2.13
C PRO A 132 -0.04 -28.11 2.29
N LEU A 133 -0.78 -27.66 3.28
CA LEU A 133 -2.20 -27.99 3.44
C LEU A 133 -3.09 -26.93 2.80
N HIS A 134 -2.59 -25.71 2.59
CA HIS A 134 -3.42 -24.57 2.19
C HIS A 134 -4.14 -24.77 0.85
N HIS A 135 -3.56 -25.55 -0.07
CA HIS A 135 -4.14 -25.86 -1.38
C HIS A 135 -5.29 -26.88 -1.33
N LEU A 136 -5.49 -27.57 -0.19
CA LEU A 136 -6.56 -28.56 -0.05
C LEU A 136 -7.93 -27.88 0.11
N PRO A 137 -9.03 -28.53 -0.32
CA PRO A 137 -10.37 -28.09 0.02
C PRO A 137 -10.53 -27.90 1.54
N PHE A 138 -11.28 -26.88 1.95
CA PHE A 138 -11.37 -26.48 3.36
C PHE A 138 -11.76 -27.63 4.32
N ALA A 139 -12.67 -28.51 3.90
CA ALA A 139 -13.08 -29.68 4.69
C ALA A 139 -11.90 -30.63 4.99
N GLN A 140 -11.03 -30.88 4.00
CA GLN A 140 -9.84 -31.73 4.17
C GLN A 140 -8.76 -31.04 5.02
N ARG A 141 -8.61 -29.72 4.86
CA ARG A 141 -7.76 -28.91 5.76
C ARG A 141 -8.22 -29.04 7.20
N LEU A 142 -9.52 -28.88 7.45
CA LEU A 142 -10.10 -28.93 8.79
C LEU A 142 -9.91 -30.31 9.46
N GLU A 143 -10.05 -31.40 8.70
CA GLU A 143 -9.78 -32.74 9.20
C GLU A 143 -8.33 -32.89 9.68
N LYS A 144 -7.35 -32.50 8.85
CA LYS A 144 -5.93 -32.51 9.25
C LYS A 144 -5.68 -31.59 10.44
N LEU A 145 -6.24 -30.39 10.42
CA LEU A 145 -6.14 -29.43 11.52
C LEU A 145 -6.81 -29.89 12.81
N ARG A 146 -7.56 -31.00 12.85
CA ARG A 146 -8.07 -31.61 14.09
C ARG A 146 -7.07 -32.56 14.74
N ASP A 147 -6.03 -33.00 14.02
CA ASP A 147 -4.96 -33.82 14.56
C ASP A 147 -4.17 -33.03 15.63
N PRO A 148 -4.18 -33.48 16.91
CA PRO A 148 -3.43 -32.83 17.98
C PRO A 148 -1.91 -32.78 17.72
N ALA A 149 -1.35 -33.79 17.05
CA ALA A 149 0.08 -33.83 16.76
C ALA A 149 0.46 -32.75 15.74
N LEU A 150 -0.33 -32.58 14.68
CA LEU A 150 -0.13 -31.51 13.72
C LEU A 150 -0.31 -30.13 14.36
N ARG A 151 -1.33 -29.94 15.21
CA ARG A 151 -1.53 -28.66 15.93
C ARG A 151 -0.33 -28.29 16.78
N ALA A 152 0.15 -29.24 17.59
CA ALA A 152 1.33 -29.03 18.44
C ALA A 152 2.56 -28.68 17.60
N LYS A 153 2.72 -29.35 16.45
CA LYS A 153 3.81 -29.09 15.51
C LYS A 153 3.73 -27.68 14.92
N VAL A 154 2.59 -27.28 14.36
CA VAL A 154 2.40 -25.94 13.78
C VAL A 154 2.62 -24.85 14.83
N ILE A 155 2.08 -25.00 16.04
CA ILE A 155 2.23 -23.99 17.11
C ILE A 155 3.68 -23.89 17.61
N GLY A 156 4.44 -25.00 17.58
CA GLY A 156 5.84 -25.04 18.00
C GLY A 156 6.86 -24.69 16.91
N GLU A 157 6.42 -24.53 15.65
CA GLU A 157 7.28 -24.22 14.52
C GLU A 157 7.58 -22.72 14.41
N LYS A 158 8.71 -22.38 13.80
CA LYS A 158 9.02 -21.00 13.41
C LYS A 158 8.47 -20.74 12.01
N PRO A 159 7.72 -19.65 11.79
CA PRO A 159 7.29 -19.26 10.45
C PRO A 159 8.49 -18.90 9.58
N PHE A 160 8.43 -19.17 8.28
CA PHE A 160 9.35 -18.58 7.31
C PHE A 160 8.86 -17.19 6.91
N SER A 161 9.77 -16.35 6.44
CA SER A 161 9.42 -14.99 6.01
C SER A 161 9.02 -14.94 4.54
N PHE A 162 7.90 -14.29 4.24
CA PHE A 162 7.44 -13.89 2.90
C PHE A 162 8.12 -12.62 2.37
N GLY A 163 8.97 -11.97 3.16
CA GLY A 163 9.74 -10.78 2.77
C GLY A 163 9.40 -9.54 3.59
N GLU A 164 9.84 -8.39 3.09
CA GLU A 164 9.82 -7.09 3.80
C GLU A 164 8.42 -6.49 4.08
N PHE A 165 7.36 -7.10 3.56
CA PHE A 165 5.97 -6.64 3.70
C PHE A 165 5.12 -7.55 4.60
N GLU A 166 5.76 -8.34 5.46
CA GLU A 166 5.12 -9.14 6.52
C GLU A 166 4.71 -8.34 7.75
#